data_AF-A0A2E5X9J7-F1
#
_entry.id   AF-A0A2E5X9J7-F1
#
_cell.length_a   1.000
_cell.length_b   1.000
_cell.length_c   1.000
_cell.angle_alpha   90.00
_cell.angle_beta   90.00
_cell.angle_gamma   90.00
#
_symmetry.space_group_name_H-M   'P 1'
#
loop_
_entity.id
_entity.type
_entity.pdbx_description
1 polymer ?
#
loop_
_entity_poly.entity_id
_entity_poly.type
_entity_poly.pdbx_seq_one_letter_code
_entity_poly.pdbx_strand_id
1 'polypeptide(L)'
;MAKILETRLPLAGLEITPEIFNRLVRILELNLQKVDLNATPLTNEQRKLIDNFNPGDLVFNTDNNSLEFFDGVSFQEITSTAKTSLQATASLGEVTVNEEGSIAIIVSI
;
A
#
# COMPACT_ATOMS: atom_id res chain seq x y z
N MET A 1 4.55 -2.51 9.26
CA MET A 1 5.47 -3.66 9.20
C MET A 1 5.64 -4.31 10.56
N ALA A 2 5.44 -5.62 10.65
CA ALA A 2 5.80 -6.39 11.84
C ALA A 2 7.32 -6.59 11.83
N LYS A 3 8.03 -5.67 12.47
CA LYS A 3 9.48 -5.77 12.61
C LYS A 3 9.77 -6.70 13.78
N ILE A 4 10.34 -7.88 13.51
CA ILE A 4 10.97 -8.67 14.56
C ILE A 4 12.08 -7.78 15.10
N LEU A 5 11.91 -7.32 16.34
CA LEU A 5 12.96 -6.58 17.02
C LEU A 5 14.16 -7.51 17.12
N GLU A 6 15.32 -7.09 16.62
CA GLU A 6 16.56 -7.82 16.83
C GLU A 6 16.84 -7.83 18.33
N THR A 7 16.44 -8.91 18.98
CA THR A 7 16.81 -9.15 20.37
C THR A 7 18.25 -9.65 20.34
N ARG A 8 19.18 -8.78 20.74
CA ARG A 8 20.52 -9.27 21.05
C ARG A 8 20.37 -10.20 22.27
N LEU A 9 20.78 -11.45 22.11
CA LEU A 9 20.90 -12.36 23.24
C LEU A 9 21.75 -11.66 24.31
N PRO A 10 21.25 -11.53 25.54
CA PRO A 10 22.02 -10.91 26.60
C PRO A 10 23.35 -11.62 26.75
N LEU A 11 24.45 -10.87 26.72
CA LEU A 11 25.75 -11.42 27.09
C LEU A 11 25.73 -11.66 28.60
N ALA A 12 25.83 -12.93 29.00
CA ALA A 12 25.85 -13.31 30.41
C ALA A 12 27.15 -12.78 31.06
N GLY A 13 27.05 -11.66 31.78
CA GLY A 13 28.15 -11.10 32.56
C GLY A 13 28.05 -11.38 34.07
N LEU A 14 26.88 -11.86 34.54
CA LEU A 14 26.54 -12.15 35.93
C LEU A 14 25.63 -13.38 35.99
N GLU A 15 25.43 -13.98 37.18
CA GLU A 15 24.44 -15.03 37.39
C GLU A 15 23.05 -14.57 36.93
N ILE A 16 22.47 -15.32 35.99
CA ILE A 16 21.11 -15.07 35.51
C ILE A 16 20.14 -15.65 36.52
N THR A 17 19.37 -14.79 37.18
CA THR A 17 18.28 -15.24 38.06
C THR A 17 17.14 -15.84 37.22
N PRO A 18 16.39 -16.82 37.75
CA PRO A 18 15.23 -17.38 37.06
C PRO A 18 14.21 -16.32 36.62
N GLU A 19 14.08 -15.24 37.38
CA GLU A 19 13.18 -14.12 37.04
C GLU A 19 13.60 -13.41 35.74
N ILE A 20 14.89 -13.09 35.58
CA ILE A 20 15.40 -12.42 34.37
C ILE A 20 15.25 -13.33 33.15
N PHE A 21 15.54 -14.62 33.30
CA PHE A 21 15.37 -15.62 32.25
C PHE A 21 13.91 -15.72 31.80
N ASN A 22 12.97 -15.91 32.73
CA ASN A 22 11.56 -16.04 32.42
C ASN A 22 10.99 -14.77 31.76
N ARG A 23 11.45 -13.59 32.19
CA ARG A 23 11.02 -12.32 31.60
C ARG A 23 11.53 -12.16 30.16
N LEU A 24 12.77 -12.60 29.88
CA LEU A 24 13.30 -12.64 28.51
C LEU A 24 12.48 -13.57 27.62
N VAL A 25 12.28 -14.82 28.06
CA VAL A 25 11.49 -15.81 27.32
C VAL A 25 10.08 -15.28 27.04
N ARG A 26 9.43 -14.65 28.03
CA ARG A 26 8.11 -14.05 27.85
C ARG A 26 8.09 -12.94 26.80
N ILE A 27 9.11 -12.08 26.77
CA ILE A 27 9.23 -11.03 25.75
C ILE A 27 9.42 -11.67 24.37
N LEU A 28 10.25 -12.71 24.25
CA LEU A 28 10.43 -13.42 22.98
C LEU A 28 9.13 -14.07 22.51
N GLU A 29 8.42 -14.79 23.37
CA GLU A 29 7.12 -15.39 23.06
C GLU A 29 6.09 -14.36 22.60
N LEU A 30 5.95 -13.24 23.33
CA LEU A 30 4.99 -12.18 22.99
C LEU A 30 5.30 -11.53 21.63
N ASN A 31 6.58 -11.37 21.29
CA ASN A 31 6.98 -10.81 20.01
C ASN A 31 6.82 -11.83 18.87
N LEU A 32 7.13 -13.11 19.09
CA LEU A 32 7.08 -14.14 18.06
C LEU A 32 5.65 -14.63 17.78
N GLN A 33 4.77 -14.71 18.79
CA GLN A 33 3.38 -15.17 18.60
C GLN A 33 2.51 -14.16 17.82
N LYS A 34 2.89 -12.88 17.76
CA LYS A 34 2.11 -11.83 17.09
C LYS A 34 2.42 -11.66 15.61
N VAL A 35 3.51 -12.25 15.11
CA VAL A 35 3.98 -12.00 13.76
C VAL A 35 3.61 -13.18 12.87
N ASP A 36 2.60 -12.98 12.03
CA ASP A 36 2.35 -13.87 10.90
C ASP A 36 3.24 -13.45 9.74
N LEU A 37 4.27 -14.25 9.46
CA LEU A 37 5.23 -14.01 8.38
C LEU A 37 4.68 -14.40 7.00
N ASN A 38 3.56 -15.14 6.95
CA ASN A 38 2.94 -15.56 5.71
C ASN A 38 1.83 -14.59 5.27
N ALA A 39 1.39 -13.70 6.16
CA ALA A 39 0.39 -12.69 5.84
C ALA A 39 1.00 -11.53 5.04
N THR A 40 0.28 -11.07 4.00
CA THR A 40 0.64 -9.87 3.27
C THR A 40 0.71 -8.68 4.24
N PRO A 41 1.84 -7.96 4.32
CA PRO A 41 1.98 -6.81 5.20
C PRO A 41 0.94 -5.73 4.89
N LEU A 42 0.27 -5.25 5.94
CA LEU A 42 -0.67 -4.12 5.83
C LEU A 42 0.09 -2.80 5.97
N THR A 43 -0.23 -1.83 5.11
CA THR A 43 0.28 -0.47 5.15
C THR A 43 -0.82 0.55 4.84
N ASN A 44 -0.53 1.83 5.04
CA ASN A 44 -1.38 2.95 4.65
C ASN A 44 -0.50 4.07 4.05
N GLU A 45 -1.10 5.13 3.50
CA GLU A 45 -0.36 6.18 2.80
C GLU A 45 0.64 6.91 3.70
N GLN A 46 0.31 7.13 4.97
CA GLN A 46 1.24 7.74 5.93
C GLN A 46 2.46 6.85 6.18
N ARG A 47 2.24 5.54 6.32
CA ARG A 47 3.30 4.56 6.57
C ARG A 47 4.21 4.35 5.37
N LYS A 48 3.66 4.40 4.15
CA LYS A 48 4.44 4.34 2.90
C LYS A 48 5.53 5.42 2.82
N LEU A 49 5.36 6.54 3.51
CA LEU A 49 6.31 7.66 3.53
C LEU A 49 7.41 7.54 4.58
N ILE A 50 7.22 6.72 5.62
CA ILE A 50 8.12 6.65 6.78
C ILE A 50 8.76 5.26 6.98
N ASP A 51 8.09 4.20 6.52
CA ASP A 51 8.62 2.85 6.60
C ASP A 51 9.60 2.63 5.43
N ASN A 52 10.68 1.87 5.68
CA ASN A 52 11.65 1.51 4.65
C ASN A 52 11.20 0.24 3.93
N PHE A 53 10.98 0.33 2.62
CA PHE A 53 10.63 -0.79 1.75
C PHE A 53 11.80 -1.15 0.84
N ASN A 54 11.94 -2.43 0.54
CA ASN A 54 12.90 -2.91 -0.44
C ASN A 54 12.20 -3.08 -1.80
N PRO A 55 12.92 -2.85 -2.92
CA PRO A 55 12.40 -3.20 -4.24
C PRO A 55 11.92 -4.66 -4.27
N GLY A 56 10.68 -4.89 -4.70
CA GLY A 56 10.04 -6.21 -4.69
C GLY A 56 9.07 -6.45 -3.54
N ASP A 57 9.01 -5.57 -2.53
CA ASP A 57 8.06 -5.70 -1.42
C ASP A 57 6.61 -5.64 -1.93
N LEU A 58 5.79 -6.59 -1.47
CA LEU A 58 4.35 -6.65 -1.72
C LEU A 58 3.60 -6.29 -0.45
N VAL A 59 2.66 -5.35 -0.55
CA VAL A 59 1.90 -4.83 0.59
C VAL A 59 0.44 -4.63 0.24
N PHE A 60 -0.45 -4.79 1.22
CA PHE A 60 -1.85 -4.41 1.08
C PHE A 60 -2.06 -3.03 1.70
N ASN A 61 -2.49 -2.08 0.88
CA ASN A 61 -2.77 -0.72 1.28
C ASN A 61 -4.22 -0.60 1.77
N THR A 62 -4.39 -0.27 3.04
CA THR A 62 -5.69 -0.22 3.69
C THR A 62 -6.49 1.04 3.37
N ASP A 63 -5.84 2.09 2.85
CA ASP A 63 -6.53 3.35 2.53
C ASP A 63 -7.31 3.26 1.22
N ASN A 64 -6.74 2.60 0.21
CA ASN A 64 -7.36 2.39 -1.11
C ASN A 64 -7.80 0.93 -1.34
N ASN A 65 -7.63 0.04 -0.35
CA ASN A 65 -7.96 -1.39 -0.41
C ASN A 65 -7.33 -2.12 -1.61
N SER A 66 -6.07 -1.82 -1.92
CA SER A 66 -5.35 -2.42 -3.04
C SER A 66 -4.08 -3.15 -2.62
N LEU A 67 -3.74 -4.21 -3.35
CA LEU A 67 -2.43 -4.84 -3.32
C LEU A 67 -1.48 -4.00 -4.18
N GLU A 68 -0.35 -3.60 -3.59
CA GLU A 68 0.66 -2.77 -4.22
C GLU A 68 2.04 -3.43 -4.13
N PHE A 69 2.88 -3.18 -5.15
CA PHE A 69 4.28 -3.60 -5.21
C PHE A 69 5.19 -2.38 -5.23
N PHE A 70 6.28 -2.41 -4.45
CA PHE A 70 7.28 -1.35 -4.47
C PHE A 70 8.37 -1.64 -5.51
N ASP A 71 8.51 -0.79 -6.52
CA ASP A 71 9.49 -0.95 -7.60
C ASP A 71 10.90 -0.44 -7.24
N GLY A 72 11.08 0.07 -6.02
CA GLY A 72 12.32 0.71 -5.55
C GLY A 72 12.29 2.24 -5.61
N VAL A 73 11.30 2.82 -6.27
CA VAL A 73 11.08 4.27 -6.37
C VAL A 73 9.68 4.64 -5.88
N SER A 74 8.67 3.84 -6.25
CA SER A 74 7.26 4.10 -5.97
C SER A 74 6.45 2.80 -5.84
N PHE A 75 5.25 2.95 -5.29
CA PHE A 75 4.29 1.85 -5.21
C PHE A 75 3.42 1.80 -6.46
N GLN A 76 3.36 0.62 -7.07
CA GLN A 76 2.50 0.31 -8.21
C GLN A 76 1.32 -0.53 -7.74
N GLU A 77 0.10 -0.13 -8.11
CA GLU A 77 -1.12 -0.87 -7.80
C GLU A 77 -1.23 -2.13 -8.69
N ILE A 78 -1.38 -3.30 -8.08
CA ILE A 78 -1.56 -4.59 -8.76
C ILE A 78 -3.05 -4.88 -8.93
N THR A 79 -3.83 -4.68 -7.87
CA THR A 79 -5.29 -4.84 -7.91
C THR A 79 -5.93 -3.48 -7.99
N SER A 80 -6.32 -3.04 -9.19
CA SER A 80 -7.11 -1.82 -9.30
C SER A 80 -8.53 -2.10 -8.79
N THR A 81 -9.00 -1.35 -7.79
CA THR A 81 -10.44 -1.21 -7.61
C THR A 81 -10.96 -0.57 -8.89
N ALA A 82 -11.85 -1.25 -9.63
CA ALA A 82 -12.27 -0.81 -10.96
C ALA A 82 -12.59 0.69 -10.96
N LYS A 83 -11.70 1.51 -11.56
CA LYS A 83 -11.95 2.93 -11.78
C LYS A 83 -13.04 3.00 -12.84
N THR A 84 -14.29 3.09 -12.40
CA THR A 84 -15.48 3.10 -13.26
C THR A 84 -15.63 4.38 -14.08
N SER A 85 -14.72 5.34 -13.99
CA SER A 85 -14.75 6.55 -14.80
C SER A 85 -13.79 6.46 -15.98
N LEU A 86 -14.29 5.88 -17.08
CA LEU A 86 -13.68 6.07 -18.40
C LEU A 86 -14.21 7.39 -18.98
N GLN A 87 -13.39 8.42 -18.99
CA GLN A 87 -13.71 9.68 -19.65
C GLN A 87 -13.06 9.71 -21.03
N ALA A 88 -13.87 9.97 -22.05
CA ALA A 88 -13.39 10.18 -23.41
C ALA A 88 -13.62 11.64 -23.80
N THR A 89 -12.55 12.34 -24.16
CA THR A 89 -12.65 13.65 -24.79
C THR A 89 -12.61 13.44 -26.30
N ALA A 90 -13.69 13.80 -26.98
CA ALA A 90 -13.77 13.77 -28.44
C ALA A 90 -13.92 15.20 -28.98
N SER A 91 -13.14 15.55 -30.00
CA SER A 91 -13.34 16.77 -30.78
C SER A 91 -14.40 16.52 -31.85
N LEU A 92 -15.47 17.32 -31.87
CA LEU A 92 -16.32 17.41 -33.05
C LEU A 92 -15.51 18.09 -34.16
N GLY A 93 -15.48 17.48 -35.35
CA GLY A 93 -14.86 18.07 -36.53
C GLY A 93 -15.61 19.31 -37.03
N GLU A 94 -15.18 19.84 -38.18
CA GLU A 94 -15.82 21.00 -38.79
C GLU A 94 -17.24 20.64 -39.28
N VAL A 95 -18.25 21.36 -38.80
CA VAL A 95 -19.64 21.22 -39.25
C VAL A 95 -19.93 22.35 -40.22
N THR A 96 -19.88 22.06 -41.52
CA THR A 96 -20.29 23.02 -42.56
C THR A 96 -21.75 22.78 -42.92
N VAL A 97 -22.60 23.79 -42.71
CA VAL A 97 -24.02 23.75 -43.14
C VAL A 97 -24.20 24.73 -44.28
N ASN A 98 -24.61 24.24 -45.44
CA ASN A 98 -24.88 25.06 -46.63
C ASN A 98 -26.38 24.99 -46.96
N GLU A 99 -27.17 25.96 -46.49
CA GLU A 99 -28.59 26.13 -46.87
C GLU A 99 -29.01 27.61 -46.96
N GLU A 100 -29.96 27.92 -47.85
CA GLU A 100 -30.66 29.22 -47.96
C GLU A 100 -31.84 29.32 -46.95
N GLY A 101 -31.62 28.91 -45.70
CA GLY A 101 -32.68 28.77 -44.70
C GLY A 101 -32.21 28.90 -43.25
N SER A 102 -33.15 28.87 -42.30
CA SER A 102 -32.85 28.98 -40.86
C SER A 102 -32.37 27.65 -40.29
N ILE A 103 -31.14 27.63 -39.76
CA ILE A 103 -30.53 26.46 -39.15
C ILE A 103 -30.56 26.64 -37.63
N ALA A 104 -31.09 25.64 -36.92
CA ALA A 104 -30.98 25.55 -35.45
C ALA A 104 -30.01 24.43 -35.09
N ILE A 105 -28.83 24.79 -34.57
CA ILE A 105 -27.87 23.83 -34.01
C ILE A 105 -28.05 23.86 -32.50
N ILE A 106 -28.57 22.78 -31.93
CA ILE A 106 -28.74 22.62 -30.48
C ILE A 106 -27.72 21.60 -30.01
N VAL A 107 -26.73 22.06 -29.23
CA VAL A 107 -25.80 21.19 -28.52
C VAL A 107 -26.25 21.15 -27.07
N SER A 108 -26.58 19.96 -26.58
CA SER A 108 -26.89 19.73 -25.17
C SER A 108 -25.80 18.86 -24.56
N ILE A 109 -25.23 19.34 -23.46
CA ILE A 109 -24.25 18.66 -22.61
C ILE A 109 -24.96 18.23 -21.34
#